data_AF-A0A7X7NND6-F1
#
_entry.id   AF-A0A7X7NND6-F1
#
_cell.length_a   1.000
_cell.length_b   1.000
_cell.length_c   1.000
_cell.angle_alpha   90.00
_cell.angle_beta   90.00
_cell.angle_gamma   90.00
#
_symmetry.space_group_name_H-M   'P 1'
#
loop_
_entity.id
_entity.type
_entity.pdbx_description
1 polymer ?
#
loop_
_entity_poly.entity_id
_entity_poly.type
_entity_poly.pdbx_seq_one_letter_code
_entity_poly.pdbx_strand_id
1 'polypeptide(L)' 'FDLSAARVLATYRVPEHAPLDDALIAAVAESRSLTVVTRNTKHFEPLGVSCLNPWTRSP' A
#
# COMPACT_ATOMS: atom_id res chain seq x y z
N PHE A 1 -0.40 -9.60 -8.97
CA PHE A 1 -1.12 -8.43 -9.50
C PHE A 1 -2.13 -8.92 -10.53
N ASP A 2 -3.42 -8.58 -10.37
CA ASP A 2 -4.54 -9.05 -11.20
C ASP A 2 -5.48 -7.89 -11.56
N LEU A 3 -6.62 -8.18 -12.24
CA LEU A 3 -7.56 -7.14 -12.68
C LEU A 3 -8.15 -6.33 -11.50
N SER A 4 -8.40 -6.96 -10.36
CA SER A 4 -8.92 -6.26 -9.19
C SER A 4 -7.89 -5.28 -8.63
N ALA A 5 -6.63 -5.74 -8.46
CA ALA A 5 -5.53 -4.87 -8.07
C ALA A 5 -5.27 -3.74 -9.09
N ALA A 6 -5.36 -4.02 -10.40
CA ALA A 6 -5.20 -3.01 -11.44
C ALA A 6 -6.25 -1.89 -11.36
N ARG A 7 -7.50 -2.24 -11.03
CA ARG A 7 -8.57 -1.26 -10.82
C ARG A 7 -8.33 -0.38 -9.60
N VAL A 8 -7.82 -0.95 -8.50
CA VAL A 8 -7.43 -0.18 -7.31
C VAL A 8 -6.26 0.74 -7.63
N LEU A 9 -5.22 0.25 -8.31
CA LEU A 9 -4.07 1.08 -8.69
C LEU A 9 -4.50 2.32 -9.50
N ALA A 10 -5.49 2.16 -10.39
CA ALA A 10 -6.01 3.26 -11.19
C ALA A 10 -6.74 4.35 -10.38
N THR A 11 -7.16 4.07 -9.13
CA THR A 11 -7.79 5.07 -8.25
C THR A 11 -6.78 5.83 -7.40
N TYR A 12 -5.56 5.30 -7.22
CA TYR A 12 -4.52 6.00 -6.48
C TYR A 12 -4.14 7.30 -7.17
N ARG A 13 -4.24 8.40 -6.43
CA ARG A 13 -3.64 9.67 -6.82
C ARG A 13 -2.15 9.60 -6.53
N VAL A 14 -1.43 8.82 -7.33
CA VAL A 14 0.03 8.68 -7.22
C VAL A 14 0.64 10.02 -7.65
N PRO A 15 1.22 10.83 -6.73
CA PRO A 15 1.93 12.04 -7.14
C PRO A 15 3.15 11.66 -7.98
N GLU A 16 3.63 12.58 -8.83
CA GLU A 16 4.68 12.42 -9.87
C GLU A 16 5.99 11.71 -9.45
N HIS A 17 6.20 11.47 -8.15
CA HIS A 17 7.39 10.84 -7.57
C HIS A 17 7.12 9.73 -6.54
N ALA A 18 5.88 9.26 -6.38
CA ALA A 18 5.62 8.13 -5.48
C ALA A 18 6.19 6.83 -6.09
N PRO A 19 6.86 5.97 -5.29
CA PRO A 19 7.41 4.72 -5.78
C PRO A 19 6.28 3.85 -6.36
N LEU A 20 6.36 3.53 -7.66
CA LEU A 20 5.38 2.67 -8.33
C LEU A 20 5.25 1.32 -7.61
N ASP A 21 6.36 0.80 -7.08
CA ASP A 21 6.39 -0.48 -6.38
C ASP A 21 5.48 -0.50 -5.13
N ASP A 22 5.49 0.58 -4.34
CA ASP A 22 4.64 0.70 -3.15
C ASP A 22 3.16 0.81 -3.54
N ALA A 23 2.86 1.50 -4.64
CA ALA A 23 1.50 1.57 -5.20
C ALA A 23 1.01 0.20 -5.69
N LEU A 24 1.88 -0.60 -6.33
CA LEU A 24 1.56 -1.97 -6.76
C LEU A 24 1.30 -2.89 -5.56
N ILE A 25 2.11 -2.80 -4.51
CA ILE A 25 1.93 -3.58 -3.27
C ILE A 25 0.60 -3.19 -2.58
N ALA A 26 0.37 -1.89 -2.41
CA ALA A 26 -0.85 -1.36 -1.80
C ALA A 26 -2.12 -1.82 -2.55
N ALA A 27 -2.11 -1.74 -3.88
CA ALA A 27 -3.25 -2.12 -4.69
C ALA A 27 -3.58 -3.62 -4.58
N VAL A 28 -2.56 -4.49 -4.47
CA VAL A 28 -2.77 -5.92 -4.22
C VAL A 28 -3.36 -6.15 -2.83
N ALA A 29 -2.89 -5.45 -1.80
CA ALA A 29 -3.38 -5.59 -0.45
C ALA A 29 -4.84 -5.12 -0.31
N GLU A 30 -5.15 -3.93 -0.80
CA GLU A 30 -6.49 -3.33 -0.72
C GLU A 30 -7.53 -4.12 -1.53
N SER A 31 -7.18 -4.59 -2.74
CA SER A 31 -8.09 -5.44 -3.54
C SER A 31 -8.49 -6.77 -2.87
N ARG A 32 -7.76 -7.17 -1.82
CA ARG A 32 -7.95 -8.42 -1.07
C ARG A 32 -8.24 -8.18 0.42
N SER A 33 -8.49 -6.93 0.83
CA SER A 33 -8.71 -6.57 2.23
C SER A 33 -7.59 -7.02 3.18
N LEU A 34 -6.33 -6.93 2.73
CA LEU A 34 -5.14 -7.27 3.51
C LEU A 34 -4.49 -6.03 4.13
N THR A 35 -3.67 -6.25 5.16
CA THR A 35 -2.81 -5.22 5.78
C THR A 35 -1.36 -5.39 5.31
N VAL A 36 -0.74 -4.30 4.88
CA VAL A 36 0.69 -4.27 4.55
C VAL A 36 1.51 -4.23 5.84
N VAL A 37 2.32 -5.25 6.08
CA VAL A 37 3.27 -5.27 7.20
C VAL A 37 4.60 -4.68 6.73
N THR A 38 4.96 -3.49 7.21
CA THR A 38 6.16 -2.76 6.73
C THR A 38 6.72 -1.83 7.79
N ARG A 39 8.05 -1.63 7.78
CA ARG A 39 8.70 -0.59 8.58
C ARG A 39 8.41 0.82 8.04
N ASN A 40 8.25 0.95 6.73
CA ASN A 40 8.19 2.22 6.01
C ASN A 40 6.75 2.66 5.74
N THR A 41 5.95 2.84 6.80
CA THR A 41 4.52 3.19 6.67
C THR A 41 4.27 4.46 5.86
N LYS A 42 5.21 5.41 5.91
CA LYS A 42 5.17 6.70 5.19
C LYS A 42 4.97 6.57 3.68
N HIS A 43 5.44 5.47 3.07
CA HIS A 43 5.27 5.25 1.63
C HIS A 43 3.82 4.87 1.26
N PHE A 44 3.10 4.28 2.22
CA PHE A 44 1.75 3.77 2.04
C PHE A 44 0.67 4.74 2.57
N GLU A 45 1.04 5.67 3.46
CA GLU A 45 0.15 6.71 4.00
C GLU A 45 -0.61 7.49 2.91
N PRO A 46 0.00 7.96 1.80
CA PRO A 46 -0.72 8.67 0.74
C PRO A 46 -1.70 7.78 -0.03
N LEU A 47 -1.50 6.45 0.01
CA LEU A 47 -2.31 5.47 -0.71
C LEU A 47 -3.52 5.00 0.11
N GLY A 48 -3.54 5.28 1.42
CA GLY A 48 -4.67 4.97 2.30
C GLY A 48 -4.83 3.49 2.65
N VAL A 49 -3.91 2.61 2.21
CA VAL A 49 -3.96 1.17 2.51
C VAL A 49 -3.63 0.90 3.98
N SER A 50 -4.28 -0.11 4.57
CA SER A 50 -4.02 -0.53 5.95
C SER A 50 -2.56 -0.97 6.11
N CYS A 51 -1.87 -0.39 7.10
CA CYS A 51 -0.48 -0.70 7.39
C CYS A 51 -0.26 -1.08 8.86
N LEU A 52 0.63 -2.04 9.09
CA LEU A 52 1.14 -2.43 10.40
C LEU A 52 2.67 -2.31 10.41
N ASN A 53 3.21 -1.53 11.33
CA ASN A 53 4.65 -1.47 11.56
C ASN A 53 5.04 -2.45 12.68
N PRO A 54 5.71 -3.57 12.38
CA PRO A 54 6.02 -4.56 13.41
C PRO A 54 7.13 -4.09 14.38
N TRP A 55 7.79 -2.95 14.13
CA TRP A 55 8.77 -2.36 15.03
C TRP A 55 8.19 -1.36 16.03
N THR A 56 6.91 -0.95 15.91
CA THR A 56 6.27 -0.05 16.89
C THR A 56 5.70 -0.80 18.09
N ARG A 57 5.59 -2.12 17.99
CA ARG A 57 5.24 -3.02 19.10
C ARG A 57 6.28 -4.11 19.22
N SER A 58 7.29 -3.83 20.05
CA SER A 58 8.01 -4.82 20.85
C SER A 58 8.00 -4.30 22.30
N PRO A 59 8.07 -5.14 23.33
CA PRO A 59 8.07 -4.69 24.74
C PRO A 59 9.13 -3.63 25.04
#